data_AF-A0A6J1A4T7-F1
#
_entry.id   AF-A0A6J1A4T7-F1
#
_cell.length_a   1.000
_cell.length_b   1.000
_cell.length_c   1.000
_cell.angle_alpha   90.00
_cell.angle_beta   90.00
_cell.angle_gamma   90.00
#
_symmetry.space_group_name_H-M   'P 1'
#
loop_
_entity.id
_entity.type
_entity.pdbx_description
1 polymer ?
#
loop_
_entity_poly.entity_id
_entity_poly.type
_entity_poly.pdbx_seq_one_letter_code
_entity_poly.pdbx_strand_id
1 'polypeptide(L)'
;MQVAPENLRKGMEVAGAETGSKVSCLVTDAFFWFAKEMAEENGLPWLPFWTAGACALSSPVYTDLVREKLGVGGIVGREDETLNFTPGMSNIRIRDLPEGILFGSLESVFSRMLHRMGQVLP
;
A
#
# COMPACT_ATOMS: atom_id res chain seq x y z
N MET A 1 0.38 6.31 11.47
CA MET A 1 -0.14 5.05 12.07
C MET A 1 0.76 4.53 13.20
N GLN A 2 1.28 5.40 14.08
CA GLN A 2 2.35 4.99 15.03
C GLN A 2 1.88 4.01 16.11
N VAL A 3 0.63 4.12 16.56
CA VAL A 3 0.07 3.25 17.63
C VAL A 3 -0.70 2.04 17.10
N ALA A 4 -0.96 1.97 15.79
CA ALA A 4 -1.77 0.90 15.20
C ALA A 4 -1.15 -0.50 15.35
N PRO A 5 0.17 -0.71 15.18
CA PRO A 5 0.78 -2.03 15.38
C PRO A 5 0.57 -2.54 16.80
N GLU A 6 0.77 -1.66 17.80
CA GLU A 6 0.63 -2.01 19.22
C GLU A 6 -0.82 -2.37 19.58
N ASN A 7 -1.78 -1.60 19.08
CA ASN A 7 -3.19 -1.90 19.31
C ASN A 7 -3.61 -3.23 18.66
N LEU A 8 -3.07 -3.55 17.49
CA LEU A 8 -3.36 -4.82 16.81
C LEU A 8 -2.73 -6.01 17.55
N ARG A 9 -1.50 -5.88 18.06
CA ARG A 9 -0.88 -6.93 18.90
C ARG A 9 -1.70 -7.21 20.15
N LYS A 10 -2.15 -6.17 20.85
CA LYS A 10 -3.07 -6.32 22.01
C LYS A 10 -4.37 -7.02 21.63
N GLY A 11 -4.94 -6.68 20.48
CA GLY A 11 -6.14 -7.35 19.97
C GLY A 11 -5.91 -8.85 19.71
N MET A 12 -4.77 -9.21 19.13
CA MET A 12 -4.38 -10.61 18.90
C MET A 12 -4.21 -11.39 20.22
N GLU A 13 -3.60 -10.78 21.24
CA GLU A 13 -3.44 -11.39 22.57
C GLU A 13 -4.79 -11.67 23.23
N VAL A 14 -5.70 -10.69 23.21
CA VAL A 14 -7.05 -10.82 23.77
C VAL A 14 -7.82 -11.92 23.04
N ALA A 15 -7.83 -11.90 21.70
CA ALA A 15 -8.50 -12.92 20.90
C ALA A 15 -7.92 -14.33 21.15
N GLY A 16 -6.60 -14.44 21.32
CA GLY A 16 -5.95 -15.71 21.63
C GLY A 16 -6.34 -16.27 23.00
N ALA A 17 -6.46 -15.40 24.00
CA ALA A 17 -6.93 -15.78 25.34
C ALA A 17 -8.40 -16.22 25.34
N GLU A 18 -9.27 -15.50 24.61
CA GLU A 18 -10.71 -15.82 24.53
C GLU A 18 -10.98 -17.13 23.78
N THR A 19 -10.22 -17.41 22.73
CA THR A 19 -10.40 -18.61 21.89
C THR A 19 -9.61 -19.81 22.38
N GLY A 20 -8.66 -19.62 23.31
CA GLY A 20 -7.71 -20.65 23.74
C GLY A 20 -6.75 -21.11 22.63
N SER A 21 -6.65 -20.35 21.53
CA SER A 21 -5.85 -20.70 20.36
C SER A 21 -4.97 -19.54 19.94
N LYS A 22 -3.73 -19.82 19.54
CA LYS A 22 -2.83 -18.78 19.00
C LYS A 22 -3.28 -18.38 17.59
N VAL A 23 -3.11 -17.10 17.25
CA VAL A 23 -3.27 -16.63 15.87
C VAL A 23 -2.31 -17.39 14.96
N SER A 24 -2.83 -17.96 13.88
CA SER A 24 -2.06 -18.76 12.92
C SER A 24 -1.89 -18.11 11.55
N CYS A 25 -2.57 -16.99 11.30
CA CYS A 25 -2.53 -16.24 10.04
C CYS A 25 -2.98 -14.80 10.29
N LEU A 26 -2.36 -13.84 9.59
CA LEU A 26 -2.73 -12.43 9.65
C LEU A 26 -3.39 -12.01 8.33
N VAL A 27 -4.71 -11.78 8.37
CA VAL A 27 -5.47 -11.19 7.25
C VAL A 27 -5.76 -9.75 7.61
N THR A 28 -5.32 -8.79 6.78
CA THR A 28 -5.52 -7.36 7.03
C THR A 28 -5.88 -6.62 5.76
N ASP A 29 -6.46 -5.44 5.89
CA ASP A 29 -6.45 -4.49 4.78
C ASP A 29 -4.99 -4.21 4.36
N ALA A 30 -4.74 -4.11 3.06
CA ALA A 30 -3.42 -3.84 2.48
C ALA A 30 -2.81 -2.52 2.98
N PHE A 31 -3.62 -1.53 3.37
CA PHE A 31 -3.14 -0.28 3.94
C PHE A 31 -2.32 -0.47 5.22
N PHE A 32 -2.55 -1.56 5.96
CA PHE A 32 -1.75 -1.91 7.14
C PHE A 32 -0.42 -2.56 6.71
N TRP A 33 0.41 -1.81 5.98
CA TRP A 33 1.71 -2.27 5.49
C TRP A 33 2.61 -2.87 6.60
N PHE A 34 2.49 -2.36 7.83
CA PHE A 34 3.25 -2.82 8.99
C PHE A 34 2.84 -4.24 9.45
N ALA A 35 1.70 -4.75 8.97
CA ALA A 35 1.28 -6.13 9.21
C ALA A 35 2.25 -7.14 8.58
N LYS A 36 2.99 -6.76 7.54
CA LYS A 36 4.09 -7.57 6.99
C LYS A 36 5.13 -7.88 8.04
N GLU A 37 5.71 -6.84 8.65
CA GLU A 37 6.74 -6.97 9.70
C GLU A 37 6.17 -7.71 10.92
N MET A 38 4.96 -7.36 11.34
CA MET A 38 4.28 -8.05 12.45
C MET A 38 4.10 -9.55 12.20
N ALA A 39 3.72 -9.94 10.98
CA ALA A 39 3.59 -11.35 10.63
C ALA A 39 4.94 -12.06 10.62
N GLU A 40 5.99 -11.42 10.08
CA GLU A 40 7.35 -11.96 10.08
C GLU A 40 7.90 -12.19 11.50
N GLU A 41 7.74 -11.21 12.40
CA GLU A 41 8.14 -11.31 13.81
C GLU A 41 7.46 -12.48 14.53
N ASN A 42 6.23 -12.82 14.13
CA ASN A 42 5.43 -13.87 14.75
C ASN A 42 5.49 -15.20 13.96
N GLY A 43 6.24 -15.28 12.87
CA GLY A 43 6.32 -16.46 12.00
C GLY A 43 4.97 -16.82 11.34
N LEU A 44 4.13 -15.82 11.06
CA LEU A 44 2.79 -15.98 10.51
C LEU A 44 2.77 -15.72 9.00
N PRO A 45 1.90 -16.41 8.23
CA PRO A 45 1.55 -15.95 6.90
C PRO A 45 0.76 -14.63 6.98
N TRP A 46 1.06 -13.71 6.07
CA TRP A 46 0.33 -12.46 5.88
C TRP A 46 -0.44 -12.46 4.57
N LEU A 47 -1.73 -12.19 4.65
CA LEU A 47 -2.65 -12.11 3.52
C LEU A 47 -3.22 -10.68 3.45
N PRO A 48 -2.55 -9.74 2.74
CA PRO A 48 -3.08 -8.41 2.53
C PRO A 48 -4.28 -8.44 1.59
N PHE A 49 -5.37 -7.81 2.01
CA PHE A 49 -6.59 -7.67 1.23
C PHE A 49 -6.70 -6.25 0.67
N TRP A 50 -6.69 -6.13 -0.66
CA TRP A 50 -6.97 -4.89 -1.35
C TRP A 50 -8.48 -4.80 -1.64
N THR A 51 -9.13 -3.78 -1.08
CA THR A 51 -10.59 -3.64 -1.13
C THR A 51 -11.11 -3.03 -2.45
N ALA A 52 -10.24 -2.39 -3.23
CA ALA A 52 -10.62 -1.71 -4.47
C ALA A 52 -10.27 -2.53 -5.73
N GLY A 53 -10.36 -1.91 -6.92
CA GLY A 53 -10.05 -2.57 -8.19
C GLY A 53 -8.54 -2.77 -8.44
N ALA A 54 -8.19 -3.72 -9.30
CA ALA A 54 -6.80 -4.05 -9.65
C ALA A 54 -6.02 -2.89 -10.29
N CYS A 55 -6.68 -2.05 -11.10
CA CYS A 55 -6.04 -0.85 -11.66
C CYS A 55 -5.62 0.13 -10.55
N ALA A 56 -6.47 0.29 -9.53
CA ALA A 56 -6.19 1.15 -8.39
C ALA A 56 -5.08 0.57 -7.48
N LEU A 57 -4.85 -0.75 -7.51
CA LEU A 57 -3.73 -1.41 -6.84
C LEU A 57 -2.41 -1.21 -7.60
N SER A 58 -2.46 -1.25 -8.93
CA SER A 58 -1.26 -1.18 -9.77
C SER A 58 -0.51 0.15 -9.59
N SER A 59 -1.24 1.27 -9.51
CA SER A 59 -0.64 2.60 -9.32
C SER A 59 0.24 2.71 -8.05
N PRO A 60 -0.22 2.38 -6.83
CA PRO A 60 0.62 2.44 -5.64
C PRO A 60 1.76 1.41 -5.66
N VAL A 61 1.58 0.22 -6.23
CA VAL A 61 2.64 -0.79 -6.39
C VAL A 61 3.78 -0.28 -7.26
N TYR A 62 3.48 0.39 -8.37
CA TYR A 62 4.47 0.93 -9.30
C TYR A 62 4.90 2.37 -8.99
N THR A 63 4.61 2.90 -7.79
CA THR A 63 4.93 4.29 -7.43
C THR A 63 6.41 4.64 -7.68
N ASP A 64 7.34 3.76 -7.28
CA ASP A 64 8.77 4.02 -7.43
C ASP A 64 9.19 4.09 -8.90
N LEU A 65 8.71 3.15 -9.73
CA LEU A 65 8.94 3.16 -11.18
C LEU A 65 8.36 4.42 -11.83
N VAL A 66 7.14 4.79 -11.47
CA VAL A 66 6.45 5.97 -12.00
C VAL A 66 7.22 7.24 -11.64
N ARG A 67 7.71 7.36 -10.39
CA ARG A 67 8.53 8.50 -9.94
C ARG A 67 9.91 8.52 -10.58
N GLU A 68 10.54 7.37 -10.82
CA GLU A 68 11.81 7.25 -11.54
C GLU A 68 11.69 7.77 -12.98
N LYS A 69 10.63 7.36 -13.69
CA LYS A 69 10.45 7.71 -15.11
C LYS A 69 9.97 9.13 -15.34
N LEU A 70 9.09 9.64 -14.49
CA LEU A 70 8.40 10.91 -14.73
C LEU A 70 8.89 12.05 -13.83
N GLY A 71 9.63 11.74 -12.76
CA GLY A 71 10.05 12.69 -11.74
C GLY A 71 8.89 13.17 -10.85
N VAL A 72 9.23 13.75 -9.68
CA VAL A 72 8.26 14.27 -8.70
C VAL A 72 8.02 15.79 -8.81
N GLY A 73 8.30 16.37 -9.97
CA GLY A 73 8.25 17.82 -10.23
C GLY A 73 6.89 18.38 -10.66
N GLY A 74 5.82 17.60 -10.52
CA GLY A 74 4.48 17.95 -10.98
C GLY A 74 4.16 17.49 -12.40
N ILE A 75 2.88 17.65 -12.77
CA ILE A 75 2.28 17.06 -13.98
C ILE A 75 1.83 18.09 -15.02
N VAL A 76 2.07 19.38 -14.76
CA VAL A 76 1.57 20.48 -15.61
C VAL A 76 2.13 20.35 -17.03
N GLY A 77 1.24 20.29 -18.02
CA GLY A 77 1.57 20.09 -19.44
C GLY A 77 1.85 18.64 -19.84
N ARG A 78 1.74 17.68 -18.91
CA ARG A 78 1.96 16.24 -19.12
C ARG A 78 0.76 15.39 -18.73
N GLU A 79 -0.37 16.02 -18.44
CA GLU A 79 -1.55 15.38 -17.85
C GLU A 79 -2.15 14.27 -18.72
N ASP A 80 -1.96 14.34 -20.05
CA ASP A 80 -2.42 13.34 -21.03
C ASP A 80 -1.35 12.28 -21.38
N GLU A 81 -0.13 12.37 -20.86
CA GLU A 81 0.89 11.33 -21.08
C GLU A 81 0.43 10.01 -20.46
N THR A 82 0.65 8.90 -21.17
CA THR A 82 0.20 7.56 -20.76
C THR A 82 1.29 6.77 -20.06
N LEU A 83 0.91 5.88 -19.13
CA LEU A 83 1.81 5.00 -18.39
C LEU A 83 2.14 3.71 -19.16
N ASN A 84 2.65 3.85 -20.39
CA ASN A 84 2.97 2.72 -21.28
C ASN A 84 4.12 1.83 -20.77
N PHE A 85 4.93 2.32 -19.83
CA PHE A 85 6.03 1.60 -19.21
C PHE A 85 5.58 0.71 -18.03
N THR A 86 4.33 0.83 -17.59
CA THR A 86 3.79 0.03 -16.49
C THR A 86 2.89 -1.10 -17.03
N PRO A 87 3.15 -2.37 -16.69
CA PRO A 87 2.32 -3.50 -17.14
C PRO A 87 0.84 -3.28 -16.83
N GLY A 88 -0.03 -3.44 -17.85
CA GLY A 88 -1.48 -3.30 -17.68
C GLY A 88 -2.03 -1.88 -17.59
N MET A 89 -1.18 -0.84 -17.67
CA MET A 89 -1.59 0.56 -17.49
C MET A 89 -1.38 1.46 -18.73
N SER A 90 -1.20 0.88 -19.91
CA SER A 90 -0.87 1.64 -21.13
C SER A 90 -1.93 2.66 -21.57
N ASN A 91 -3.18 2.50 -21.13
CA ASN A 91 -4.28 3.42 -21.43
C ASN A 91 -4.53 4.43 -20.29
N ILE A 92 -3.83 4.31 -19.17
CA ILE A 92 -3.96 5.19 -18.01
C ILE A 92 -3.08 6.42 -18.24
N ARG A 93 -3.65 7.60 -18.05
CA ARG A 93 -2.93 8.88 -18.17
C ARG A 93 -2.42 9.33 -16.81
N ILE A 94 -1.44 10.22 -16.80
CA ILE A 94 -0.91 10.81 -15.56
C ILE A 94 -2.04 11.43 -14.71
N ARG A 95 -3.00 12.14 -15.33
CA ARG A 95 -4.15 12.73 -14.61
C ARG A 95 -5.09 11.72 -13.95
N ASP A 96 -5.06 10.47 -14.39
CA ASP A 96 -5.93 9.40 -13.88
C ASP A 96 -5.31 8.73 -12.64
N LEU A 97 -4.04 9.03 -12.31
CA LEU A 97 -3.40 8.52 -11.12
C LEU A 97 -4.03 9.10 -9.85
N PRO A 98 -4.09 8.32 -8.76
CA PRO A 98 -4.44 8.86 -7.45
C PRO A 98 -3.44 9.93 -6.98
N GLU A 99 -3.92 10.87 -6.16
CA GLU A 99 -3.05 11.74 -5.38
C GLU A 99 -2.08 10.94 -4.51
N GLY A 100 -0.88 11.48 -4.29
CA GLY A 100 0.17 10.81 -3.53
C GLY A 100 1.16 9.99 -4.37
N ILE A 101 0.86 9.76 -5.66
CA ILE A 101 1.78 9.10 -6.59
C ILE A 101 2.75 10.12 -7.21
N LEU A 102 2.23 11.05 -8.03
CA LEU A 102 2.99 12.09 -8.73
C LEU A 102 2.58 13.53 -8.40
N PHE A 103 1.37 13.72 -7.88
CA PHE A 103 0.81 15.03 -7.55
C PHE A 103 0.00 14.97 -6.26
N GLY A 104 -0.45 16.12 -5.77
CA GLY A 104 -1.04 16.27 -4.45
C GLY A 104 0.03 16.27 -3.34
N SER A 105 -0.38 15.97 -2.11
CA SER A 105 0.50 16.01 -0.95
C SER A 105 1.29 14.72 -0.75
N LEU A 106 2.42 14.58 -1.45
CA LEU A 106 3.25 13.36 -1.45
C LEU A 106 3.78 12.99 -0.06
N GLU A 107 3.98 13.97 0.82
CA GLU A 107 4.49 13.78 2.18
C GLU A 107 3.40 13.56 3.24
N SER A 108 2.12 13.59 2.84
CA SER A 108 1.02 13.30 3.74
C SER A 108 1.12 11.90 4.34
N VAL A 109 0.57 11.72 5.55
CA VAL A 109 0.55 10.42 6.24
C VAL A 109 -0.07 9.33 5.35
N PHE A 110 -1.12 9.67 4.60
CA PHE A 110 -1.80 8.75 3.70
C PHE A 110 -0.97 8.40 2.46
N SER A 111 -0.29 9.37 1.84
CA SER A 111 0.59 9.12 0.69
C SER A 111 1.79 8.25 1.07
N ARG A 112 2.40 8.54 2.23
CA ARG A 112 3.49 7.71 2.77
C ARG A 112 3.01 6.30 3.11
N MET A 113 1.79 6.14 3.62
CA MET A 113 1.18 4.82 3.88
C MET A 113 0.99 4.03 2.58
N LEU A 114 0.37 4.62 1.55
CA LEU A 114 0.15 3.97 0.25
C LEU A 114 1.46 3.56 -0.42
N HIS A 115 2.46 4.44 -0.37
CA HIS A 115 3.78 4.15 -0.91
C HIS A 115 4.45 2.98 -0.18
N ARG A 116 4.42 2.98 1.17
CA ARG A 116 4.94 1.86 1.98
C ARG A 116 4.20 0.55 1.72
N MET A 117 2.87 0.60 1.59
CA MET A 117 2.09 -0.58 1.19
C MET A 117 2.60 -1.14 -0.14
N GLY A 118 2.69 -0.31 -1.19
CA GLY A 118 3.15 -0.75 -2.51
C GLY A 118 4.53 -1.41 -2.49
N GLN A 119 5.40 -1.02 -1.55
CA GLN A 119 6.75 -1.57 -1.38
C GLN A 119 6.82 -2.94 -0.69
N VAL A 120 5.79 -3.31 0.08
CA VAL A 120 5.83 -4.52 0.93
C VAL A 120 4.82 -5.59 0.53
N LEU A 121 3.91 -5.28 -0.39
CA LEU A 121 3.00 -6.27 -0.95
C LEU A 121 3.80 -7.39 -1.64
N PRO A 122 3.35 -8.66 -1.51
CA PRO A 122 4.04 -9.81 -2.06
C PRO A 122 4.00 -9.89 -3.59
#